data_AF-A0A1F5YDY6-F1
#
_entry.id   AF-A0A1F5YDY6-F1
#
_cell.length_a   1.000
_cell.length_b   1.000
_cell.length_c   1.000
_cell.angle_alpha   90.00
_cell.angle_beta   90.00
_cell.angle_gamma   90.00
#
_symmetry.space_group_name_H-M   'P 1'
#
loop_
_entity.id
_entity.type
_entity.pdbx_description
1 polymer ?
#
loop_
_entity_poly.entity_id
_entity_poly.type
_entity_poly.pdbx_seq_one_letter_code
_entity_poly.pdbx_strand_id
1 'polypeptide(L)'
;MSIYLLAGLFWITGEIQAQATVKYKEDINGDGSVNSTDVIALLTLGRQYPDSTAADFNGDGKWTISDAVKLLVNIVGDHLTPLEPPPPPPPANVTWTVTMSNFKFVPSTLTIAVGDTVKWVAESAGHTTTSGTNGVKDGKWDSGTVATGNTYSFVFTQAGTYPYYCTPHWALGMTGTITVK
;
A
#
# COMPACT_ATOMS: atom_id res chain seq x y z
N MET A 1 -25.47 -28.38 38.39
CA MET A 1 -24.54 -27.40 37.80
C MET A 1 -24.29 -27.81 36.35
N SER A 2 -25.05 -27.26 35.42
CA SER A 2 -24.70 -27.18 34.00
C SER A 2 -25.68 -26.24 33.32
N ILE A 3 -25.07 -25.31 32.61
CA ILE A 3 -25.59 -24.13 31.93
C ILE A 3 -26.03 -24.55 30.52
N TYR A 4 -27.21 -24.10 30.08
CA TYR A 4 -27.55 -24.07 28.66
C TYR A 4 -27.60 -22.62 28.21
N LEU A 5 -26.63 -22.26 27.36
CA LEU A 5 -26.46 -20.94 26.78
C LEU A 5 -27.47 -20.77 25.63
N LEU A 6 -28.24 -19.68 25.68
CA LEU A 6 -29.12 -19.23 24.61
C LEU A 6 -28.34 -18.51 23.50
N ALA A 7 -28.92 -18.62 22.31
CA ALA A 7 -28.43 -18.25 21.00
C ALA A 7 -27.97 -16.79 20.82
N GLY A 8 -27.05 -16.62 19.87
CA GLY A 8 -26.76 -15.34 19.21
C GLY A 8 -26.04 -15.59 17.90
N LEU A 9 -26.79 -15.89 16.83
CA LEU A 9 -26.28 -15.87 15.46
C LEU A 9 -25.95 -14.43 15.09
N PHE A 10 -24.67 -14.09 15.03
CA PHE A 10 -24.19 -12.89 14.35
C PHE A 10 -23.69 -13.29 12.96
N TRP A 11 -24.39 -12.81 11.93
CA TRP A 11 -23.88 -12.82 10.57
C TRP A 11 -22.78 -11.76 10.49
N ILE A 12 -21.52 -12.17 10.51
CA ILE A 12 -20.43 -11.33 10.02
C ILE A 12 -20.13 -11.84 8.62
N THR A 13 -20.69 -11.16 7.61
CA THR A 13 -20.15 -11.20 6.26
C THR A 13 -18.77 -10.56 6.32
N GLY A 14 -17.76 -11.36 6.64
CA GLY A 14 -16.39 -10.97 6.40
C GLY A 14 -16.22 -10.89 4.90
N GLU A 15 -16.05 -9.67 4.38
CA GLU A 15 -15.40 -9.48 3.08
C GLU A 15 -14.10 -10.28 3.13
N ILE A 16 -14.07 -11.38 2.41
CA ILE A 16 -12.83 -12.03 2.00
C ILE A 16 -12.14 -10.98 1.14
N GLN A 17 -11.28 -10.17 1.76
CA GLN A 17 -10.34 -9.37 1.00
C GLN A 17 -9.56 -10.37 0.16
N ALA A 18 -9.78 -10.31 -1.17
CA ALA A 18 -9.06 -11.13 -2.11
C ALA A 18 -7.57 -10.86 -1.89
N GLN A 19 -6.89 -11.75 -1.18
CA GLN A 19 -5.44 -11.77 -1.21
C GLN A 19 -5.10 -12.04 -2.67
N ALA A 20 -4.35 -11.12 -3.28
CA ALA A 20 -3.87 -11.29 -4.64
C ALA A 20 -3.17 -12.66 -4.72
N THR A 21 -3.70 -13.58 -5.52
CA THR A 21 -3.05 -14.87 -5.76
C THR A 21 -1.71 -14.57 -6.42
N VAL A 22 -0.62 -14.82 -5.70
CA VAL A 22 0.74 -14.63 -6.24
C VAL A 22 0.90 -15.57 -7.43
N LYS A 23 1.19 -15.03 -8.61
CA LYS A 23 1.47 -15.82 -9.80
C LYS A 23 2.95 -16.14 -9.85
N TYR A 24 3.30 -17.39 -10.14
CA TYR A 24 4.67 -17.86 -10.18
C TYR A 24 5.05 -18.26 -11.60
N LYS A 25 6.34 -18.10 -11.97
CA LYS A 25 6.85 -18.57 -13.27
C LYS A 25 6.72 -20.09 -13.38
N GLU A 26 6.76 -20.76 -12.24
CA GLU A 26 6.61 -22.20 -12.08
C GLU A 26 5.16 -22.71 -12.16
N ASP A 27 4.14 -21.83 -12.21
CA ASP A 27 2.73 -22.19 -12.47
C ASP A 27 2.51 -22.27 -13.99
N ILE A 28 2.83 -23.43 -14.56
CA ILE A 28 2.87 -23.66 -16.00
C ILE A 28 1.47 -23.95 -16.55
N ASN A 29 0.58 -24.54 -15.73
CA ASN A 29 -0.79 -24.86 -16.14
C ASN A 29 -1.80 -23.73 -15.84
N GLY A 30 -1.41 -22.72 -15.05
CA GLY A 30 -2.21 -21.56 -14.72
C GLY A 30 -3.32 -21.84 -13.71
N ASP A 31 -3.20 -22.91 -12.91
CA ASP A 31 -4.22 -23.30 -11.92
C ASP A 31 -4.06 -22.59 -10.56
N GLY A 32 -3.00 -21.81 -10.41
CA GLY A 32 -2.70 -21.04 -9.20
C GLY A 32 -1.95 -21.83 -8.12
N SER A 33 -1.54 -23.07 -8.39
CA SER A 33 -0.80 -23.93 -7.46
C SER A 33 0.46 -24.49 -8.10
N VAL A 34 1.63 -24.12 -7.60
CA VAL A 34 2.90 -24.67 -8.11
C VAL A 34 3.18 -26.07 -7.55
N ASN A 35 3.07 -27.11 -8.38
CA ASN A 35 3.22 -28.49 -7.99
C ASN A 35 3.63 -29.44 -9.14
N SER A 36 3.54 -30.77 -8.92
CA SER A 36 3.97 -31.76 -9.91
C SER A 36 3.15 -31.74 -11.21
N THR A 37 1.93 -31.20 -11.20
CA THR A 37 1.13 -30.99 -12.42
C THR A 37 1.77 -29.98 -13.36
N ASP A 38 2.49 -28.98 -12.84
CA ASP A 38 3.23 -28.01 -13.65
C ASP A 38 4.41 -28.61 -14.38
N VAL A 39 5.07 -29.60 -13.77
CA VAL A 39 6.15 -30.36 -14.42
C VAL A 39 5.59 -31.13 -15.62
N ILE A 40 4.41 -31.74 -15.48
CA ILE A 40 3.73 -32.45 -16.57
C ILE A 40 3.29 -31.48 -17.67
N ALA A 41 2.75 -30.31 -17.29
CA ALA A 41 2.37 -29.27 -18.23
C ALA A 41 3.59 -28.76 -19.02
N LEU A 42 4.73 -28.53 -18.36
CA LEU A 42 5.98 -28.11 -18.98
C LEU A 42 6.48 -29.15 -19.99
N LEU A 43 6.45 -30.44 -19.65
CA LEU A 43 6.84 -31.51 -20.59
C LEU A 43 5.92 -31.57 -21.81
N THR A 44 4.63 -31.32 -21.62
CA THR A 44 3.63 -31.32 -22.70
C THR A 44 3.86 -30.16 -23.66
N LEU A 45 4.04 -28.95 -23.11
CA LEU A 45 4.33 -27.75 -23.90
C LEU A 45 5.73 -27.84 -24.55
N GLY A 46 6.72 -28.41 -23.87
CA GLY A 46 8.07 -28.70 -24.36
C GLY A 46 8.09 -29.43 -25.69
N ARG A 47 7.21 -30.41 -25.84
CA ARG A 47 7.02 -31.15 -27.08
C ARG A 47 6.39 -30.30 -28.19
N GLN A 48 5.46 -29.42 -27.83
CA GLN A 48 4.70 -28.61 -28.77
C GLN A 48 5.52 -27.40 -29.29
N TYR A 49 6.42 -26.86 -28.46
CA TYR A 49 7.20 -25.66 -28.73
C TYR A 49 8.70 -25.85 -28.40
N PRO A 50 9.42 -26.69 -29.15
CA PRO A 50 10.81 -27.06 -28.84
C PRO A 50 11.80 -25.90 -28.91
N ASP A 51 11.48 -24.85 -29.67
CA ASP A 51 12.32 -23.66 -29.86
C ASP A 51 11.88 -22.46 -28.99
N SER A 52 10.93 -22.67 -28.07
CA SER A 52 10.49 -21.63 -27.14
C SER A 52 11.51 -21.43 -26.01
N THR A 53 11.69 -20.20 -25.57
CA THR A 53 12.49 -19.85 -24.38
C THR A 53 11.62 -19.44 -23.19
N ALA A 54 10.28 -19.53 -23.32
CA ALA A 54 9.32 -18.94 -22.37
C ALA A 54 9.41 -19.50 -20.95
N ALA A 55 9.84 -20.76 -20.78
CA ALA A 55 10.17 -21.36 -19.48
C ALA A 55 11.55 -22.05 -19.50
N ASP A 56 12.52 -21.38 -20.10
CA ASP A 56 13.92 -21.73 -19.93
C ASP A 56 14.29 -21.46 -18.46
N PHE A 57 14.43 -22.53 -17.69
CA PHE A 57 14.71 -22.47 -16.25
C PHE A 57 16.19 -22.64 -15.95
N ASN A 58 16.96 -23.18 -16.90
CA ASN A 58 18.40 -23.41 -16.75
C ASN A 58 19.27 -22.35 -17.47
N GLY A 59 18.67 -21.49 -18.29
CA GLY A 59 19.31 -20.38 -19.02
C GLY A 59 20.05 -20.80 -20.29
N ASP A 60 19.79 -21.99 -20.83
CA ASP A 60 20.51 -22.52 -22.00
C ASP A 60 19.91 -22.12 -23.36
N GLY A 61 18.81 -21.36 -23.34
CA GLY A 61 18.12 -20.87 -24.52
C GLY A 61 17.31 -21.92 -25.27
N LYS A 62 17.06 -23.08 -24.67
CA LYS A 62 16.26 -24.17 -25.24
C LYS A 62 15.22 -24.67 -24.25
N TRP A 63 14.23 -25.39 -24.77
CA TRP A 63 13.23 -26.08 -23.97
C TRP A 63 13.50 -27.58 -23.97
N THR A 64 14.03 -28.10 -22.85
CA THR A 64 14.49 -29.50 -22.76
C THR A 64 14.00 -30.19 -21.49
N ILE A 65 14.31 -31.50 -21.39
CA ILE A 65 14.08 -32.27 -20.16
C ILE A 65 14.85 -31.69 -18.95
N SER A 66 15.95 -30.97 -19.20
CA SER A 66 16.75 -30.32 -18.16
C SER A 66 15.96 -29.20 -17.48
N ASP A 67 15.07 -28.52 -18.20
CA ASP A 67 14.18 -27.50 -17.65
C ASP A 67 13.10 -28.10 -16.77
N ALA A 68 12.54 -29.25 -17.15
CA ALA A 68 11.58 -29.98 -16.30
C ALA A 68 12.23 -30.47 -15.00
N VAL A 69 13.48 -30.91 -15.06
CA VAL A 69 14.25 -31.26 -13.86
C VAL A 69 14.50 -30.02 -13.00
N LYS A 70 14.84 -28.87 -13.62
CA LYS A 70 15.08 -27.63 -12.89
C LYS A 70 13.82 -27.07 -12.24
N LEU A 71 12.68 -27.14 -12.91
CA LEU A 71 11.37 -26.80 -12.36
C LEU A 71 11.06 -27.65 -11.13
N LEU A 72 11.24 -28.97 -11.21
CA LEU A 72 11.03 -29.86 -10.07
C LEU A 72 11.95 -29.51 -8.87
N VAL A 73 13.21 -29.15 -9.14
CA VAL A 73 14.15 -28.67 -8.10
C VAL A 73 13.65 -27.37 -7.46
N ASN A 74 13.13 -26.43 -8.24
CA ASN A 74 12.57 -25.19 -7.70
C ASN A 74 11.36 -25.47 -6.78
N ILE A 75 10.46 -26.36 -7.20
CA ILE A 75 9.26 -26.76 -6.44
C ILE A 75 9.67 -27.39 -5.09
N VAL A 76 10.59 -28.36 -5.11
CA VAL A 76 11.01 -29.07 -3.88
C VAL A 76 11.88 -28.19 -2.98
N GLY A 77 12.65 -27.28 -3.57
CA GLY A 77 13.54 -26.37 -2.86
C GLY A 77 12.89 -25.08 -2.35
N ASP A 78 11.57 -24.89 -2.55
CA ASP A 78 10.85 -23.65 -2.25
C ASP A 78 11.50 -22.41 -2.90
N HIS A 79 12.10 -22.61 -4.08
CA HIS A 79 12.74 -21.57 -4.88
C HIS A 79 11.78 -21.10 -5.98
N LEU A 80 10.56 -20.72 -5.57
CA LEU A 80 9.55 -20.22 -6.49
C LEU A 80 9.86 -18.77 -6.88
N THR A 81 9.67 -18.45 -8.16
CA THR A 81 9.91 -17.12 -8.70
C THR A 81 8.58 -16.42 -8.99
N PRO A 82 8.17 -15.44 -8.16
CA PRO A 82 6.99 -14.64 -8.44
C PRO A 82 7.13 -13.92 -9.79
N LEU A 83 6.08 -13.98 -10.62
CA LEU A 83 5.99 -13.24 -11.89
C LEU A 83 5.84 -11.74 -11.67
N GLU A 84 5.27 -11.36 -10.53
CA GLU A 84 5.19 -9.97 -10.08
C GLU A 84 5.91 -9.81 -8.74
N PRO A 85 6.49 -8.63 -8.44
CA PRO A 85 6.93 -8.31 -7.09
C PRO A 85 5.78 -8.59 -6.12
N PRO A 86 6.05 -9.10 -4.90
CA PRO A 86 5.01 -9.20 -3.89
C PRO A 86 4.32 -7.83 -3.75
N PRO A 87 2.99 -7.78 -3.56
CA PRO A 87 2.31 -6.51 -3.34
C PRO A 87 3.06 -5.74 -2.24
N PRO A 88 3.27 -4.41 -2.40
CA PRO A 88 3.97 -3.63 -1.40
C PRO A 88 3.36 -3.93 -0.02
N PRO A 89 4.18 -4.08 1.04
CA PRO A 89 3.63 -4.23 2.39
C PRO A 89 2.62 -3.10 2.64
N PRO A 90 1.49 -3.35 3.32
CA PRO A 90 0.53 -2.30 3.64
C PRO A 90 1.30 -1.12 4.25
N PRO A 91 1.07 0.13 3.78
CA PRO A 91 1.78 1.27 4.33
C PRO A 91 1.59 1.27 5.85
N ALA A 92 2.71 1.30 6.58
CA ALA A 92 2.64 1.50 8.01
C ALA A 92 1.95 2.85 8.24
N ASN A 93 0.85 2.89 9.01
CA ASN A 93 0.14 4.13 9.29
C ASN A 93 1.00 5.01 10.22
N VAL A 94 1.97 5.72 9.66
CA VAL A 94 2.86 6.60 10.43
C VAL A 94 2.12 7.89 10.71
N THR A 95 2.25 8.40 11.94
CA THR A 95 1.76 9.73 12.31
C THR A 95 2.90 10.73 12.29
N TRP A 96 2.81 11.70 11.40
CA TRP A 96 3.75 12.82 11.29
C TRP A 96 3.21 14.03 12.02
N THR A 97 4.09 14.79 12.69
CA THR A 97 3.70 15.98 13.45
C THR A 97 4.09 17.26 12.73
N VAL A 98 3.15 18.21 12.66
CA VAL A 98 3.37 19.59 12.21
C VAL A 98 2.99 20.54 13.34
N THR A 99 3.93 21.34 13.81
CA THR A 99 3.67 22.39 14.81
C THR A 99 3.12 23.65 14.13
N MET A 100 2.09 24.25 14.73
CA MET A 100 1.53 25.55 14.41
C MET A 100 1.91 26.53 15.53
N SER A 101 2.84 27.43 15.26
CA SER A 101 3.37 28.37 16.25
C SER A 101 3.78 29.67 15.58
N ASN A 102 3.38 30.82 16.14
CA ASN A 102 3.49 32.12 15.46
C ASN A 102 2.86 32.03 14.05
N PHE A 103 3.35 32.74 13.04
CA PHE A 103 2.78 32.72 11.68
C PHE A 103 3.36 31.62 10.77
N LYS A 104 3.63 30.41 11.29
CA LYS A 104 4.28 29.33 10.50
C LYS A 104 3.85 27.91 10.89
N PHE A 105 3.96 27.01 9.92
CA PHE A 105 3.94 25.56 10.11
C PHE A 105 5.37 25.03 10.18
N VAL A 106 5.64 24.08 11.09
CA VAL A 106 6.96 23.46 11.27
C VAL A 106 6.83 21.94 11.32
N PRO A 107 7.34 21.19 10.33
CA PRO A 107 7.89 21.69 9.06
C PRO A 107 6.80 22.31 8.17
N SER A 108 7.16 23.27 7.32
CA SER A 108 6.24 23.86 6.34
C SER A 108 6.03 22.94 5.13
N THR A 109 7.01 22.07 4.83
CA THR A 109 6.91 21.05 3.78
C THR A 109 7.15 19.67 4.38
N LEU A 110 6.27 18.72 4.07
CA LEU A 110 6.36 17.36 4.57
C LEU A 110 6.08 16.37 3.45
N THR A 111 6.89 15.31 3.35
CA THR A 111 6.64 14.19 2.44
C THR A 111 6.31 12.95 3.25
N ILE A 112 5.19 12.29 2.93
CA ILE A 112 4.64 11.14 3.65
C ILE A 112 4.22 10.05 2.66
N ALA A 113 3.94 8.85 3.16
CA ALA A 113 3.39 7.75 2.35
C ALA A 113 1.85 7.83 2.27
N VAL A 114 1.27 7.28 1.20
CA VAL A 114 -0.18 7.02 1.16
C VAL A 114 -0.58 6.17 2.38
N GLY A 115 -1.61 6.59 3.10
CA GLY A 115 -2.11 5.97 4.32
C GLY A 115 -1.63 6.66 5.61
N ASP A 116 -0.61 7.52 5.53
CA ASP A 116 -0.09 8.22 6.70
C ASP A 116 -1.08 9.27 7.26
N THR A 117 -0.91 9.57 8.54
CA THR A 117 -1.63 10.62 9.24
C THR A 117 -0.72 11.82 9.46
N VAL A 118 -1.21 13.04 9.19
CA VAL A 118 -0.57 14.27 9.68
C VAL A 118 -1.36 14.80 10.86
N LYS A 119 -0.65 15.09 11.95
CA LYS A 119 -1.15 15.68 13.17
C LYS A 119 -0.58 17.10 13.31
N TRP A 120 -1.46 18.10 13.23
CA TRP A 120 -1.11 19.48 13.52
C TRP A 120 -1.29 19.79 15.00
N VAL A 121 -0.29 20.41 15.63
CA VAL A 121 -0.29 20.78 17.05
C VAL A 121 -0.26 22.29 17.18
N ALA A 122 -1.24 22.89 17.85
CA ALA A 122 -1.25 24.33 18.11
C ALA A 122 -0.42 24.66 19.36
N GLU A 123 0.75 25.27 19.19
CA GLU A 123 1.56 25.75 20.32
C GLU A 123 1.26 27.22 20.69
N SER A 124 0.57 27.94 19.79
CA SER A 124 0.05 29.29 20.06
C SER A 124 -1.39 29.41 19.58
N ALA A 125 -2.13 30.39 20.09
CA ALA A 125 -3.53 30.56 19.77
C ALA A 125 -3.74 31.08 18.34
N GLY A 126 -4.96 30.90 17.82
CA GLY A 126 -5.41 31.53 16.58
C GLY A 126 -5.01 30.79 15.31
N HIS A 127 -4.71 29.48 15.38
CA HIS A 127 -4.29 28.71 14.21
C HIS A 127 -5.35 27.78 13.67
N THR A 128 -5.34 27.63 12.35
CA THR A 128 -6.10 26.61 11.61
C THR A 128 -5.14 25.87 10.67
N THR A 129 -5.54 24.69 10.23
CA THR A 129 -5.02 24.03 9.04
C THR A 129 -6.19 23.80 8.09
N THR A 130 -6.14 24.46 6.94
CA THR A 130 -7.21 24.44 5.93
C THR A 130 -6.58 24.16 4.58
N SER A 131 -7.07 23.15 3.88
CA SER A 131 -6.53 22.77 2.58
C SER A 131 -6.88 23.77 1.49
N GLY A 132 -5.94 24.03 0.59
CA GLY A 132 -6.08 25.00 -0.50
C GLY A 132 -4.91 25.98 -0.55
N THR A 133 -5.09 27.05 -1.32
CA THR A 133 -4.00 27.98 -1.68
C THR A 133 -4.49 29.43 -1.59
N ASN A 134 -3.63 30.33 -1.10
CA ASN A 134 -3.89 31.78 -1.08
C ASN A 134 -5.25 32.17 -0.46
N GLY A 135 -5.63 31.54 0.65
CA GLY A 135 -6.89 31.82 1.34
C GLY A 135 -8.15 31.20 0.69
N VAL A 136 -7.98 30.45 -0.40
CA VAL A 136 -9.07 29.75 -1.10
C VAL A 136 -9.04 28.28 -0.74
N LYS A 137 -10.07 27.82 -0.02
CA LYS A 137 -10.20 26.42 0.38
C LYS A 137 -10.54 25.51 -0.80
N ASP A 138 -9.96 24.31 -0.84
CA ASP A 138 -10.23 23.29 -1.87
C ASP A 138 -11.13 22.14 -1.37
N GLY A 139 -11.54 22.19 -0.09
CA GLY A 139 -12.54 21.29 0.50
C GLY A 139 -12.02 19.93 0.96
N LYS A 140 -10.71 19.66 0.91
CA LYS A 140 -10.15 18.38 1.37
C LYS A 140 -10.13 18.25 2.89
N TRP A 141 -9.75 19.30 3.61
CA TRP A 141 -9.92 19.39 5.07
C TRP A 141 -10.01 20.83 5.55
N ASP A 142 -10.63 21.02 6.71
CA ASP A 142 -10.66 22.28 7.45
C ASP A 142 -10.76 21.97 8.94
N SER A 143 -9.73 22.34 9.71
CA SER A 143 -9.72 22.08 11.15
C SER A 143 -10.62 23.01 11.95
N GLY A 144 -11.04 24.15 11.37
CA GLY A 144 -11.42 25.31 12.17
C GLY A 144 -10.29 25.77 13.08
N THR A 145 -10.60 26.62 14.06
CA THR A 145 -9.60 27.07 15.04
C THR A 145 -9.20 25.94 15.98
N VAL A 146 -7.91 25.64 16.03
CA VAL A 146 -7.31 24.70 16.98
C VAL A 146 -6.81 25.48 18.19
N ALA A 147 -7.38 25.18 19.37
CA ALA A 147 -6.98 25.83 20.61
C ALA A 147 -5.52 25.49 20.97
N THR A 148 -4.83 26.39 21.66
CA THR A 148 -3.47 26.17 22.16
C THR A 148 -3.39 24.90 23.00
N GLY A 149 -2.38 24.06 22.75
CA GLY A 149 -2.20 22.74 23.36
C GLY A 149 -2.99 21.61 22.70
N ASN A 150 -3.95 21.93 21.83
CA ASN A 150 -4.76 20.93 21.12
C ASN A 150 -4.20 20.61 19.74
N THR A 151 -4.79 19.58 19.14
CA THR A 151 -4.30 18.99 17.90
C THR A 151 -5.44 18.67 16.94
N TYR A 152 -5.15 18.71 15.64
CA TYR A 152 -6.01 18.23 14.57
C TYR A 152 -5.27 17.17 13.76
N SER A 153 -5.96 16.12 13.31
CA SER A 153 -5.34 15.05 12.52
C SER A 153 -6.12 14.78 11.24
N PHE A 154 -5.41 14.46 10.16
CA PHE A 154 -5.99 14.07 8.87
C PHE A 154 -5.19 12.91 8.25
N VAL A 155 -5.91 11.92 7.71
CA VAL A 155 -5.32 10.74 7.04
C VAL A 155 -5.29 10.97 5.54
N PHE A 156 -4.12 10.79 4.92
CA PHE A 156 -3.92 11.01 3.49
C PHE A 156 -3.99 9.69 2.72
N THR A 157 -5.14 9.41 2.11
CA THR A 157 -5.39 8.12 1.41
C THR A 157 -5.10 8.14 -0.09
N GLN A 158 -4.69 9.29 -0.64
CA GLN A 158 -4.43 9.46 -2.06
C GLN A 158 -3.09 10.15 -2.28
N ALA A 159 -2.29 9.63 -3.22
CA ALA A 159 -1.04 10.27 -3.62
C ALA A 159 -1.31 11.65 -4.24
N GLY A 160 -0.39 12.60 -4.07
CA GLY A 160 -0.52 13.94 -4.62
C GLY A 160 0.12 15.02 -3.76
N THR A 161 -0.03 16.27 -4.21
CA THR A 161 0.46 17.44 -3.49
C THR A 161 -0.72 18.24 -2.94
N TYR A 162 -0.68 18.51 -1.65
CA TYR A 162 -1.74 19.14 -0.89
C TYR A 162 -1.22 20.44 -0.28
N PRO A 163 -1.42 21.59 -0.97
CA PRO A 163 -1.16 22.89 -0.37
C PRO A 163 -2.20 23.16 0.73
N TYR A 164 -1.78 23.86 1.77
CA TYR A 164 -2.66 24.26 2.87
C TYR A 164 -2.18 25.56 3.51
N TYR A 165 -3.08 26.18 4.27
CA TYR A 165 -2.83 27.47 4.89
C TYR A 165 -3.55 27.60 6.24
N CYS A 166 -3.12 28.59 7.02
CA CYS A 166 -3.84 29.04 8.20
C CYS A 166 -4.79 30.18 7.81
N THR A 167 -6.09 30.00 8.00
CA THR A 167 -7.14 30.93 7.54
C THR A 167 -6.94 32.38 8.01
N PRO A 168 -6.62 32.67 9.28
CA PRO A 168 -6.34 34.05 9.70
C PRO A 168 -4.96 34.59 9.27
N HIS A 169 -4.01 33.74 8.87
CA HIS A 169 -2.60 34.12 8.72
C HIS A 169 -1.97 33.81 7.35
N TRP A 170 -2.74 33.36 6.36
CA TRP A 170 -2.21 33.02 5.04
C TRP A 170 -1.56 34.22 4.34
N ALA A 171 -2.12 35.43 4.50
CA ALA A 171 -1.58 36.66 3.93
C ALA A 171 -0.24 37.07 4.58
N LEU A 172 0.07 36.54 5.75
CA LEU A 172 1.37 36.70 6.44
C LEU A 172 2.37 35.59 6.06
N GLY A 173 2.00 34.70 5.13
CA GLY A 173 2.85 33.60 4.66
C GLY A 173 2.71 32.30 5.45
N MET A 174 1.71 32.16 6.32
CA MET A 174 1.47 30.91 7.04
C MET A 174 0.83 29.86 6.13
N THR A 175 1.67 29.25 5.30
CA THR A 175 1.31 28.24 4.29
C THR A 175 2.22 27.01 4.42
N GLY A 176 1.73 25.84 4.01
CA GLY A 176 2.53 24.63 3.94
C GLY A 176 2.10 23.71 2.80
N THR A 177 2.88 22.65 2.60
CA THR A 177 2.63 21.64 1.57
C THR A 177 2.87 20.24 2.12
N ILE A 178 1.90 19.35 1.94
CA ILE A 178 2.07 17.90 2.16
C ILE A 178 2.20 17.21 0.79
N THR A 179 3.25 16.44 0.58
CA THR A 179 3.43 15.58 -0.59
C THR A 179 3.24 14.13 -0.18
N VAL A 180 2.26 13.46 -0.76
CA VAL A 180 1.94 12.05 -0.49
C VAL A 180 2.43 11.20 -1.65
N LYS A 181 3.24 10.19 -1.36
CA LYS A 181 3.85 9.28 -2.34
C LYS A 181 3.45 7.84 -2.11
#